data_AF-A0A2S7NVN5-F1
#
_entry.id   AF-A0A2S7NVN5-F1
#
_cell.length_a   1.000
_cell.length_b   1.000
_cell.length_c   1.000
_cell.angle_alpha   90.00
_cell.angle_beta   90.00
_cell.angle_gamma   90.00
#
_symmetry.space_group_name_H-M   'P 1'
#
loop_
_entity.id
_entity.type
_entity.pdbx_description
1 polymer ?
#
loop_
_entity_poly.entity_id
_entity_poly.type
_entity_poly.pdbx_seq_one_letter_code
_entity_poly.pdbx_strand_id
1 'polypeptide(L)'
;MISQIRNSAALVALSAATSVLALPTQLISRALQSSTDLCGKADYIILNNSPWIVYNMMYNADVTVGTQCTYYDSMVTASDGTAEVKWNSETDITYVESTNNVPKGYSFVGLTQNLENTISSISSIPATYTWTRTNTTAFKGNICFDFMTNDVKGDSTSSSSQELMLWLEYTGGQLPIGWTAGSVATIDDLFGTSWDLYQGVNDDTGITVSSLLPKTMFEGTFEGDLREWFVKLVGLGLFTEGTYVNVGNAGTEMFYGNAIMNATLGLQIDLGTASTTAKSAVVATSAVVSSSSSRVPVPSSTTAGVSSSSSVLVETSTSATSASSSLAKTTAPATTKSKHHVATPVAPIKEGSTIAVAASSTVSSVSAVQTAGAVSGSECDA
;
A
#
# COMPACT_ATOMS: atom_id res chain seq x y z
N MET A 1 -106.13 -19.04 4.84
CA MET A 1 -106.10 -19.01 3.37
C MET A 1 -104.72 -18.49 2.97
N ILE A 2 -103.99 -19.31 2.23
CA ILE A 2 -102.55 -19.26 1.99
C ILE A 2 -102.22 -18.14 0.99
N SER A 3 -101.16 -17.36 1.23
CA SER A 3 -100.44 -16.69 0.14
C SER A 3 -98.96 -16.52 0.50
N GLN A 4 -98.12 -17.21 -0.27
CA GLN A 4 -96.66 -17.11 -0.26
C GLN A 4 -96.21 -15.84 -0.97
N ILE A 5 -95.27 -15.09 -0.40
CA ILE A 5 -94.46 -14.11 -1.11
C ILE A 5 -92.99 -14.47 -0.91
N ARG A 6 -92.33 -14.76 -2.03
CA ARG A 6 -90.90 -15.06 -2.15
C ARG A 6 -90.16 -13.72 -2.15
N ASN A 7 -89.18 -13.53 -1.27
CA ASN A 7 -88.22 -12.44 -1.37
C ASN A 7 -86.82 -13.01 -1.63
N SER A 8 -86.30 -12.66 -2.79
CA SER A 8 -84.95 -12.95 -3.27
C SER A 8 -83.93 -12.12 -2.47
N ALA A 9 -82.93 -12.79 -1.90
CA ALA A 9 -81.76 -12.13 -1.31
C ALA A 9 -80.75 -11.80 -2.42
N ALA A 10 -80.44 -10.52 -2.61
CA ALA A 10 -79.33 -10.07 -3.45
C ALA A 10 -78.05 -10.02 -2.60
N LEU A 11 -77.05 -10.83 -2.97
CA LEU A 11 -75.69 -10.74 -2.45
C LEU A 11 -75.01 -9.49 -3.05
N VAL A 12 -74.65 -8.52 -2.21
CA VAL A 12 -73.76 -7.42 -2.58
C VAL A 12 -72.33 -7.87 -2.25
N ALA A 13 -71.52 -8.10 -3.29
CA ALA A 13 -70.09 -8.37 -3.16
C ALA A 13 -69.34 -7.04 -2.98
N LEU A 14 -68.72 -6.86 -1.81
CA LEU A 14 -67.90 -5.70 -1.47
C LEU A 14 -66.44 -5.97 -1.86
N SER A 15 -66.02 -5.46 -3.02
CA SER A 15 -64.64 -5.54 -3.49
C SER A 15 -63.76 -4.57 -2.69
N ALA A 16 -62.94 -5.09 -1.77
CA ALA A 16 -61.93 -4.30 -1.07
C ALA A 16 -60.74 -4.05 -2.01
N ALA A 17 -60.56 -2.79 -2.44
CA ALA A 17 -59.37 -2.35 -3.15
C ALA A 17 -58.21 -2.21 -2.14
N THR A 18 -57.26 -3.13 -2.18
CA THR A 18 -55.99 -3.00 -1.45
C THR A 18 -55.10 -2.00 -2.18
N SER A 19 -55.02 -0.78 -1.67
CA SER A 19 -54.02 0.20 -2.06
C SER A 19 -52.64 -0.29 -1.63
N VAL A 20 -51.85 -0.78 -2.59
CA VAL A 20 -50.41 -1.04 -2.39
C VAL A 20 -49.73 0.33 -2.31
N LEU A 21 -49.46 0.78 -1.09
CA LEU A 21 -48.55 1.91 -0.86
C LEU A 21 -47.14 1.47 -1.27
N ALA A 22 -46.69 1.93 -2.45
CA ALA A 22 -45.29 1.88 -2.81
C ALA A 22 -44.52 2.78 -1.82
N LEU A 23 -43.74 2.16 -0.93
CA LEU A 23 -42.80 2.91 -0.10
C LEU A 23 -41.81 3.62 -1.05
N PRO A 24 -41.53 4.91 -0.85
CA PRO A 24 -40.47 5.57 -1.58
C PRO A 24 -39.15 4.89 -1.20
N THR A 25 -38.55 4.19 -2.15
CA THR A 25 -37.14 3.80 -2.09
C THR A 25 -36.34 5.09 -2.03
N GLN A 26 -35.97 5.51 -0.82
CA GLN A 26 -34.96 6.53 -0.63
C GLN A 26 -33.65 5.95 -1.18
N LEU A 27 -33.38 6.22 -2.45
CA LEU A 27 -32.03 6.14 -2.99
C LEU A 27 -31.22 7.17 -2.21
N ILE A 28 -30.48 6.69 -1.21
CA ILE A 28 -29.42 7.49 -0.59
C ILE A 28 -28.40 7.71 -1.69
N SER A 29 -28.54 8.80 -2.44
CA SER A 29 -27.46 9.32 -3.28
C SER A 29 -26.32 9.65 -2.33
N ARG A 30 -25.37 8.73 -2.19
CA ARG A 30 -24.10 9.02 -1.52
C ARG A 30 -23.48 10.18 -2.29
N ALA A 31 -23.33 11.33 -1.62
CA ALA A 31 -22.65 12.46 -2.23
C ALA A 31 -21.24 12.02 -2.64
N LEU A 32 -20.98 12.02 -3.95
CA LEU A 32 -19.63 11.81 -4.47
C LEU A 32 -18.76 12.97 -3.99
N GLN A 33 -17.59 12.64 -3.48
CA GLN A 33 -16.61 13.63 -3.04
C GLN A 33 -16.04 14.34 -4.27
N SER A 34 -16.10 15.67 -4.30
CA SER A 34 -15.59 16.48 -5.41
C SER A 34 -14.08 16.29 -5.59
N SER A 35 -13.62 16.45 -6.83
CA SER A 35 -12.19 16.55 -7.13
C SER A 35 -11.55 17.68 -6.30
N THR A 36 -10.27 17.51 -5.94
CA THR A 36 -9.56 18.42 -5.04
C THR A 36 -8.10 18.55 -5.43
N ASP A 37 -7.63 19.79 -5.50
CA ASP A 37 -6.24 20.15 -5.74
C ASP A 37 -5.51 20.25 -4.39
N LEU A 38 -4.40 19.53 -4.26
CA LEU A 38 -3.56 19.46 -3.06
C LEU A 38 -2.18 20.00 -3.41
N CYS A 39 -1.97 21.31 -3.24
CA CYS A 39 -0.73 21.99 -3.66
C CYS A 39 0.15 22.43 -2.48
N GLY A 40 -0.38 22.43 -1.27
CA GLY A 40 0.36 22.73 -0.06
C GLY A 40 1.35 21.61 0.31
N LYS A 41 2.29 21.94 1.20
CA LYS A 41 3.37 21.03 1.61
C LYS A 41 2.84 19.74 2.22
N ALA A 42 1.74 19.83 2.96
CA ALA A 42 1.13 18.72 3.69
C ALA A 42 -0.37 18.58 3.37
N ASP A 43 -0.80 19.03 2.19
CA ASP A 43 -2.20 18.95 1.80
C ASP A 43 -2.59 17.49 1.55
N TYR A 44 -3.74 17.11 2.08
CA TYR A 44 -4.30 15.77 1.93
C TYR A 44 -5.82 15.80 1.93
N ILE A 45 -6.42 14.71 1.46
CA ILE A 45 -7.84 14.46 1.59
C ILE A 45 -8.10 12.98 1.89
N ILE A 46 -8.86 12.70 2.95
CA ILE A 46 -9.34 11.35 3.26
C ILE A 46 -10.60 11.12 2.41
N LEU A 47 -10.65 9.99 1.71
CA LEU A 47 -11.73 9.70 0.77
C LEU A 47 -12.90 8.98 1.48
N ASN A 48 -14.07 9.60 1.42
CA ASN A 48 -15.27 9.11 2.10
C ASN A 48 -15.67 7.69 1.66
N ASN A 49 -15.97 6.83 2.63
CA ASN A 49 -16.39 5.43 2.41
C ASN A 49 -15.36 4.56 1.66
N SER A 50 -14.08 4.89 1.77
CA SER A 50 -13.00 4.13 1.16
C SER A 50 -11.86 3.88 2.15
N PRO A 51 -10.91 2.98 1.86
CA PRO A 51 -9.72 2.81 2.68
C PRO A 51 -8.64 3.85 2.37
N TRP A 52 -8.90 4.91 1.59
CA TRP A 52 -7.84 5.76 1.04
C TRP A 52 -7.75 7.18 1.57
N ILE A 53 -6.51 7.69 1.55
CA ILE A 53 -6.13 9.09 1.62
C ILE A 53 -5.35 9.45 0.35
N VAL A 54 -5.51 10.66 -0.17
CA VAL A 54 -4.64 11.22 -1.24
C VAL A 54 -3.81 12.34 -0.63
N TYR A 55 -2.50 12.37 -0.89
CA TYR A 55 -1.55 13.23 -0.17
C TYR A 55 -0.48 13.79 -1.14
N ASN A 56 -0.19 15.10 -1.05
CA ASN A 56 0.86 15.75 -1.84
C ASN A 56 2.28 15.65 -1.26
N MET A 57 2.40 15.82 0.05
CA MET A 57 3.59 15.59 0.88
C MET A 57 4.94 16.03 0.28
N MET A 58 5.18 17.33 0.28
CA MET A 58 6.45 17.93 -0.10
C MET A 58 7.37 18.09 1.12
N TYR A 59 7.88 16.97 1.63
CA TYR A 59 8.71 16.96 2.84
C TYR A 59 10.04 17.73 2.69
N ASN A 60 10.47 18.02 1.45
CA ASN A 60 11.65 18.82 1.13
C ASN A 60 11.33 20.13 0.39
N ALA A 61 10.12 20.67 0.58
CA ALA A 61 9.69 21.92 -0.05
C ALA A 61 10.66 23.10 0.18
N ASP A 62 11.37 23.15 1.32
CA ASP A 62 12.28 24.25 1.65
C ASP A 62 13.54 24.28 0.77
N VAL A 63 13.89 23.16 0.14
CA VAL A 63 15.01 23.04 -0.80
C VAL A 63 14.56 22.81 -2.25
N THR A 64 13.24 22.84 -2.49
CA THR A 64 12.64 22.73 -3.82
C THR A 64 12.59 24.10 -4.48
N VAL A 65 13.10 24.20 -5.72
CA VAL A 65 12.86 25.34 -6.60
C VAL A 65 11.81 24.92 -7.61
N GLY A 66 10.57 25.37 -7.42
CA GLY A 66 9.43 24.94 -8.23
C GLY A 66 8.20 24.56 -7.40
N THR A 67 7.27 23.86 -8.03
CA THR A 67 6.00 23.45 -7.40
C THR A 67 5.70 21.97 -7.65
N GLN A 68 4.80 21.45 -6.81
CA GLN A 68 4.19 20.15 -7.00
C GLN A 68 2.78 20.17 -6.42
N CYS A 69 1.84 19.64 -7.18
CA CYS A 69 0.46 19.47 -6.78
C CYS A 69 0.03 18.03 -7.02
N THR A 70 -0.78 17.52 -6.09
CA THR A 70 -1.47 16.25 -6.23
C THR A 70 -2.94 16.52 -6.38
N TYR A 71 -3.61 15.87 -7.31
CA TYR A 71 -5.01 16.11 -7.55
C TYR A 71 -5.76 14.80 -7.37
N TYR A 72 -6.74 14.82 -6.48
CA TYR A 72 -7.76 13.79 -6.44
C TYR A 72 -8.82 14.14 -7.50
N ASP A 73 -9.11 13.20 -8.40
CA ASP A 73 -10.17 13.37 -9.39
C ASP A 73 -11.46 12.71 -8.89
N SER A 74 -11.47 11.37 -8.82
CA SER A 74 -12.67 10.61 -8.48
C SER A 74 -12.34 9.20 -7.98
N MET A 75 -13.31 8.58 -7.29
CA MET A 75 -13.32 7.13 -7.10
C MET A 75 -14.06 6.46 -8.25
N VAL A 76 -13.52 5.37 -8.75
CA VAL A 76 -14.12 4.56 -9.81
C VAL A 76 -14.25 3.11 -9.35
N THR A 77 -15.01 2.33 -10.10
CA THR A 77 -15.11 0.88 -9.91
C THR A 77 -14.78 0.22 -11.22
N ALA A 78 -13.73 -0.60 -11.21
CA ALA A 78 -13.34 -1.40 -12.36
C ALA A 78 -14.42 -2.42 -12.72
N SER A 79 -14.32 -3.03 -13.91
CA SER A 79 -15.33 -3.95 -14.43
C SER A 79 -15.52 -5.22 -13.59
N ASP A 80 -14.52 -5.59 -12.81
CA ASP A 80 -14.51 -6.73 -11.88
C ASP A 80 -15.12 -6.38 -10.50
N GLY A 81 -15.48 -5.11 -10.28
CA GLY A 81 -16.01 -4.62 -9.00
C GLY A 81 -14.96 -4.03 -8.06
N THR A 82 -13.67 -4.04 -8.45
CA THR A 82 -12.59 -3.46 -7.65
C THR A 82 -12.74 -1.94 -7.60
N ALA A 83 -12.76 -1.37 -6.39
CA ALA A 83 -12.78 0.08 -6.23
C ALA A 83 -11.37 0.64 -6.48
N GLU A 84 -11.29 1.80 -7.12
CA GLU A 84 -10.01 2.45 -7.44
C GLU A 84 -10.12 3.98 -7.26
N VAL A 85 -8.97 4.64 -7.10
CA VAL A 85 -8.83 6.09 -7.01
C VAL A 85 -8.14 6.61 -8.26
N LYS A 86 -8.77 7.56 -8.94
CA LYS A 86 -8.15 8.37 -9.98
C LYS A 86 -7.52 9.61 -9.38
N TRP A 87 -6.25 9.82 -9.71
CA TRP A 87 -5.47 10.94 -9.20
C TRP A 87 -4.31 11.28 -10.15
N ASN A 88 -3.67 12.44 -9.96
CA ASN A 88 -2.44 12.77 -10.65
C ASN A 88 -1.45 13.51 -9.75
N SER A 89 -0.16 13.43 -10.11
CA SER A 89 0.92 14.24 -9.56
C SER A 89 1.44 15.12 -10.69
N GLU A 90 1.40 16.44 -10.49
CA GLU A 90 1.96 17.43 -11.40
C GLU A 90 3.15 18.11 -10.74
N THR A 91 4.25 18.17 -11.48
CA THR A 91 5.51 18.75 -11.02
C THR A 91 5.94 19.83 -11.99
N ASP A 92 6.46 20.92 -11.44
CA ASP A 92 7.25 21.94 -12.14
C ASP A 92 8.47 22.22 -11.26
N ILE A 93 9.40 21.27 -11.23
CA ILE A 93 10.56 21.31 -10.32
C ILE A 93 11.83 21.53 -11.14
N THR A 94 12.51 22.63 -10.86
CA THR A 94 13.77 23.00 -11.52
C THR A 94 14.90 22.05 -11.12
N TYR A 95 15.72 21.66 -12.10
CA TYR A 95 16.98 20.98 -11.82
C TYR A 95 17.95 21.90 -11.08
N VAL A 96 18.38 21.46 -9.90
CA VAL A 96 19.41 22.13 -9.10
C VAL A 96 20.48 21.11 -8.76
N GLU A 97 21.71 21.34 -9.22
CA GLU A 97 22.84 20.41 -9.04
C GLU A 97 23.05 20.01 -7.57
N SER A 98 23.01 20.97 -6.65
CA SER A 98 23.26 20.74 -5.23
C SER A 98 22.19 19.89 -4.53
N THR A 99 21.02 19.68 -5.15
CA THR A 99 19.93 18.86 -4.61
C THR A 99 19.45 17.80 -5.60
N ASN A 100 20.28 17.44 -6.59
CA ASN A 100 19.91 16.48 -7.66
C ASN A 100 19.68 15.04 -7.15
N ASN A 101 20.15 14.73 -5.95
CA ASN A 101 19.98 13.46 -5.24
C ASN A 101 19.20 13.64 -3.92
N VAL A 102 18.45 14.72 -3.79
CA VAL A 102 17.52 14.95 -2.66
C VAL A 102 16.10 14.83 -3.19
N PRO A 103 15.30 13.83 -2.76
CA PRO A 103 13.88 13.73 -3.16
C PRO A 103 13.11 14.93 -2.60
N LYS A 104 12.14 15.46 -3.34
CA LYS A 104 11.41 16.69 -2.98
C LYS A 104 10.13 16.42 -2.19
N GLY A 105 9.53 15.27 -2.42
CA GLY A 105 8.31 14.83 -1.77
C GLY A 105 7.90 13.45 -2.24
N TYR A 106 6.73 13.02 -1.77
CA TYR A 106 6.08 11.78 -2.17
C TYR A 106 4.59 12.06 -2.37
N SER A 107 4.14 12.14 -3.62
CA SER A 107 2.71 12.20 -3.93
C SER A 107 2.15 10.79 -3.92
N PHE A 108 1.11 10.50 -3.13
CA PHE A 108 0.62 9.13 -3.00
C PHE A 108 -0.88 9.03 -2.71
N VAL A 109 -1.39 7.82 -2.94
CA VAL A 109 -2.61 7.31 -2.33
C VAL A 109 -2.23 6.29 -1.27
N GLY A 110 -2.74 6.47 -0.05
CA GLY A 110 -2.37 5.70 1.13
C GLY A 110 -3.54 4.96 1.74
N LEU A 111 -3.27 3.87 2.44
CA LEU A 111 -4.26 3.12 3.20
C LEU A 111 -4.55 3.79 4.55
N THR A 112 -5.80 3.70 5.00
CA THR A 112 -6.30 4.21 6.28
C THR A 112 -7.03 3.15 7.10
N GLN A 113 -7.18 1.94 6.54
CA GLN A 113 -7.91 0.82 7.13
C GLN A 113 -7.10 -0.47 7.01
N ASN A 114 -7.38 -1.42 7.91
CA ASN A 114 -6.76 -2.75 7.98
C ASN A 114 -5.22 -2.76 8.13
N LEU A 115 -4.62 -1.60 8.40
CA LEU A 115 -3.26 -1.45 8.91
C LEU A 115 -3.15 -1.97 10.36
N GLU A 116 -1.93 -2.01 10.86
CA GLU A 116 -1.58 -2.46 12.20
C GLU A 116 -1.98 -3.93 12.49
N ASN A 117 -1.96 -4.75 11.44
CA ASN A 117 -2.18 -6.18 11.49
C ASN A 117 -0.87 -6.91 11.16
N THR A 118 -0.67 -8.09 11.74
CA THR A 118 0.53 -8.89 11.45
C THR A 118 0.44 -9.47 10.04
N ILE A 119 1.58 -9.68 9.37
CA ILE A 119 1.64 -10.29 8.05
C ILE A 119 0.93 -11.65 8.02
N SER A 120 1.02 -12.44 9.10
CA SER A 120 0.33 -13.72 9.24
C SER A 120 -1.21 -13.61 9.28
N SER A 121 -1.75 -12.46 9.68
CA SER A 121 -3.19 -12.21 9.77
C SER A 121 -3.79 -11.62 8.50
N ILE A 122 -2.94 -11.10 7.61
CA ILE A 122 -3.32 -10.57 6.31
C ILE A 122 -3.47 -11.75 5.34
N SER A 123 -4.63 -11.88 4.69
CA SER A 123 -4.86 -12.92 3.68
C SER A 123 -4.34 -12.50 2.32
N SER A 124 -4.54 -11.24 1.94
CA SER A 124 -4.16 -10.67 0.65
C SER A 124 -3.99 -9.15 0.76
N ILE A 125 -3.16 -8.59 -0.11
CA ILE A 125 -3.00 -7.16 -0.34
C ILE A 125 -3.13 -6.92 -1.85
N PRO A 126 -4.33 -7.09 -2.43
CA PRO A 126 -4.52 -6.91 -3.86
C PRO A 126 -4.26 -5.45 -4.25
N ALA A 127 -3.52 -5.28 -5.34
CA ALA A 127 -3.19 -3.98 -5.89
C ALA A 127 -3.30 -3.97 -7.42
N THR A 128 -4.01 -2.97 -7.94
CA THR A 128 -3.98 -2.55 -9.35
C THR A 128 -3.43 -1.15 -9.40
N TYR A 129 -2.44 -0.90 -10.26
CA TYR A 129 -1.87 0.43 -10.42
C TYR A 129 -1.60 0.67 -11.89
N THR A 130 -2.35 1.59 -12.49
CA THR A 130 -2.07 2.08 -13.85
C THR A 130 -1.62 3.52 -13.79
N TRP A 131 -0.65 3.87 -14.63
CA TRP A 131 -0.16 5.23 -14.73
C TRP A 131 0.30 5.57 -16.15
N THR A 132 0.26 6.86 -16.45
CA THR A 132 0.92 7.44 -17.62
C THR A 132 1.68 8.66 -17.16
N ARG A 133 2.78 8.98 -17.84
CA ARG A 133 3.58 10.17 -17.51
C ARG A 133 3.97 10.91 -18.77
N THR A 134 3.69 12.20 -18.78
CA THR A 134 4.13 13.13 -19.83
C THR A 134 5.12 14.10 -19.24
N ASN A 135 6.29 14.23 -19.86
CA ASN A 135 7.36 15.13 -19.42
C ASN A 135 7.58 16.21 -20.47
N THR A 136 7.74 17.46 -20.04
CA THR A 136 8.17 18.58 -20.90
C THR A 136 9.63 18.96 -20.68
N THR A 137 10.24 18.48 -19.60
CA THR A 137 11.68 18.59 -19.32
C THR A 137 12.26 17.23 -18.89
N ALA A 138 13.57 17.16 -18.65
CA ALA A 138 14.17 15.96 -18.06
C ALA A 138 13.58 15.71 -16.67
N PHE A 139 13.11 14.50 -16.42
CA PHE A 139 12.51 14.11 -15.14
C PHE A 139 13.37 13.08 -14.42
N LYS A 140 13.45 13.21 -13.10
CA LYS A 140 14.02 12.19 -12.20
C LYS A 140 13.04 11.90 -11.08
N GLY A 141 12.70 10.63 -10.94
CA GLY A 141 11.71 10.13 -9.99
C GLY A 141 11.31 8.69 -10.28
N ASN A 142 10.51 8.13 -9.39
CA ASN A 142 10.05 6.75 -9.39
C ASN A 142 8.52 6.66 -9.35
N ILE A 143 8.01 5.46 -9.60
CA ILE A 143 6.67 5.01 -9.22
C ILE A 143 6.89 3.82 -8.30
N CYS A 144 6.33 3.83 -7.09
CA CYS A 144 6.59 2.80 -6.11
C CYS A 144 5.41 2.54 -5.18
N PHE A 145 5.43 1.34 -4.58
CA PHE A 145 4.77 1.09 -3.31
C PHE A 145 5.75 1.35 -2.17
N ASP A 146 5.22 1.83 -1.05
CA ASP A 146 5.99 2.18 0.14
C ASP A 146 5.21 1.81 1.40
N PHE A 147 5.79 0.90 2.20
CA PHE A 147 5.16 0.32 3.37
C PHE A 147 6.09 0.39 4.58
N MET A 148 5.51 0.65 5.75
CA MET A 148 6.24 0.62 7.02
C MET A 148 5.86 -0.61 7.82
N THR A 149 6.85 -1.33 8.34
CA THR A 149 6.65 -2.51 9.18
C THR A 149 7.44 -2.42 10.49
N ASN A 150 6.91 -3.01 11.56
CA ASN A 150 7.57 -3.09 12.87
C ASN A 150 6.97 -4.23 13.70
N ASP A 151 7.74 -4.80 14.63
CA ASP A 151 7.23 -5.79 15.60
C ASP A 151 6.34 -5.16 16.69
N VAL A 152 6.31 -3.84 16.77
CA VAL A 152 5.41 -3.04 17.60
C VAL A 152 4.26 -2.50 16.73
N LYS A 153 3.04 -2.86 17.12
CA LYS A 153 1.81 -2.37 16.49
C LYS A 153 1.77 -0.83 16.51
N GLY A 154 1.53 -0.22 15.35
CA GLY A 154 1.42 1.24 15.18
C GLY A 154 2.77 1.97 15.10
N ASP A 155 3.90 1.31 15.34
CA ASP A 155 5.21 1.96 15.22
C ASP A 155 5.71 1.96 13.78
N SER A 156 5.85 3.16 13.23
CA SER A 156 6.28 3.42 11.85
C SER A 156 7.34 4.53 11.80
N THR A 157 7.85 4.97 12.95
CA THR A 157 8.74 6.14 13.02
C THR A 157 10.02 5.88 13.80
N SER A 158 10.06 4.86 14.64
CA SER A 158 11.28 4.52 15.37
C SER A 158 12.33 3.89 14.46
N SER A 159 13.60 3.98 14.86
CA SER A 159 14.70 3.32 14.17
C SER A 159 14.64 1.79 14.20
N SER A 160 13.66 1.20 14.89
CA SER A 160 13.40 -0.25 14.85
C SER A 160 12.44 -0.64 13.71
N SER A 161 11.79 0.34 13.07
CA SER A 161 10.95 0.11 11.91
C SER A 161 11.77 -0.22 10.67
N GLN A 162 11.10 -0.89 9.73
CA GLN A 162 11.59 -1.19 8.39
C GLN A 162 10.68 -0.47 7.38
N GLU A 163 11.29 0.34 6.52
CA GLU A 163 10.64 0.93 5.34
C GLU A 163 10.88 0.01 4.16
N LEU A 164 9.81 -0.41 3.49
CA LEU A 164 9.83 -1.34 2.38
C LEU A 164 9.38 -0.59 1.14
N MET A 165 10.25 -0.51 0.14
CA MET A 165 9.90 0.11 -1.13
C MET A 165 9.92 -0.92 -2.27
N LEU A 166 8.86 -0.96 -3.06
CA LEU A 166 8.79 -1.76 -4.29
C LEU A 166 8.71 -0.79 -5.48
N TRP A 167 9.82 -0.57 -6.17
CA TRP A 167 9.89 0.40 -7.27
C TRP A 167 9.40 -0.24 -8.57
N LEU A 168 8.30 0.24 -9.13
CA LEU A 168 7.77 -0.31 -10.39
C LEU A 168 8.50 0.27 -11.60
N GLU A 169 8.79 1.57 -11.53
CA GLU A 169 9.47 2.33 -12.56
C GLU A 169 10.38 3.36 -11.89
N TYR A 170 11.56 3.64 -12.46
CA TYR A 170 12.43 4.71 -12.00
C TYR A 170 13.19 5.33 -13.18
N THR A 171 13.41 6.64 -13.12
CA THR A 171 13.95 7.41 -14.25
C THR A 171 14.92 8.49 -13.81
N GLY A 172 15.74 8.98 -14.75
CA GLY A 172 16.70 10.05 -14.48
C GLY A 172 17.87 9.65 -13.59
N GLY A 173 18.17 8.34 -13.50
CA GLY A 173 19.26 7.81 -12.67
C GLY A 173 18.98 7.93 -11.17
N GLN A 174 17.72 7.84 -10.76
CA GLN A 174 17.37 7.71 -9.34
C GLN A 174 17.90 6.39 -8.77
N LEU A 175 18.38 6.44 -7.53
CA LEU A 175 19.01 5.33 -6.84
C LEU A 175 18.34 5.13 -5.47
N PRO A 176 18.11 3.89 -5.02
CA PRO A 176 17.59 3.61 -3.68
C PRO A 176 18.63 3.88 -2.60
N ILE A 177 18.18 4.00 -1.35
CA ILE A 177 19.05 3.91 -0.19
C ILE A 177 19.77 2.54 -0.20
N GLY A 178 21.07 2.55 0.11
CA GLY A 178 21.90 1.34 0.06
C GLY A 178 22.53 1.03 -1.30
N TRP A 179 22.21 1.79 -2.37
CA TRP A 179 22.75 1.54 -3.71
C TRP A 179 24.27 1.34 -3.78
N THR A 180 25.03 2.17 -3.07
CA THR A 180 26.50 2.12 -3.10
C THR A 180 27.10 0.88 -2.44
N ALA A 181 26.34 0.19 -1.57
CA ALA A 181 26.72 -1.09 -0.99
C ALA A 181 26.48 -2.27 -1.95
N GLY A 182 25.71 -2.05 -3.02
CA GLY A 182 25.27 -3.07 -3.96
C GLY A 182 24.03 -3.82 -3.47
N SER A 183 23.48 -4.64 -4.36
CA SER A 183 22.35 -5.51 -4.03
C SER A 183 22.77 -6.55 -2.99
N VAL A 184 21.94 -6.75 -1.97
CA VAL A 184 22.16 -7.73 -0.89
C VAL A 184 21.47 -9.07 -1.15
N ALA A 185 20.48 -9.09 -2.05
CA ALA A 185 19.79 -10.31 -2.49
C ALA A 185 19.09 -10.10 -3.83
N THR A 186 18.77 -11.19 -4.52
CA THR A 186 17.87 -11.18 -5.68
C THR A 186 16.66 -12.05 -5.36
N ILE A 187 15.46 -11.56 -5.70
CA ILE A 187 14.21 -12.32 -5.65
C ILE A 187 13.77 -12.58 -7.08
N ASP A 188 13.78 -13.84 -7.48
CA ASP A 188 13.29 -14.26 -8.79
C ASP A 188 11.79 -14.55 -8.76
N ASP A 189 11.18 -14.39 -9.94
CA ASP A 189 9.78 -14.74 -10.23
C ASP A 189 8.77 -14.09 -9.26
N LEU A 190 8.88 -12.78 -9.04
CA LEU A 190 7.91 -11.98 -8.29
C LEU A 190 7.25 -10.96 -9.24
N PHE A 191 5.93 -11.02 -9.38
CA PHE A 191 5.17 -10.14 -10.29
C PHE A 191 5.68 -10.13 -11.75
N GLY A 192 6.13 -11.30 -12.23
CA GLY A 192 6.58 -11.47 -13.63
C GLY A 192 7.99 -10.96 -13.93
N THR A 193 8.78 -10.60 -12.92
CA THR A 193 10.18 -10.17 -13.09
C THR A 193 11.05 -10.63 -11.91
N SER A 194 12.37 -10.44 -12.04
CA SER A 194 13.32 -10.57 -10.93
C SER A 194 13.63 -9.21 -10.34
N TRP A 195 13.95 -9.18 -9.06
CA TRP A 195 14.18 -7.96 -8.29
C TRP A 195 15.49 -8.02 -7.54
N ASP A 196 16.23 -6.92 -7.55
CA ASP A 196 17.42 -6.74 -6.73
C ASP A 196 17.07 -5.94 -5.48
N LEU A 197 17.41 -6.48 -4.32
CA LEU A 197 17.18 -5.88 -3.01
C LEU A 197 18.36 -5.02 -2.59
N TYR A 198 18.11 -3.74 -2.34
CA TYR A 198 19.06 -2.82 -1.74
C TYR A 198 18.64 -2.51 -0.32
N GLN A 199 19.61 -2.42 0.59
CA GLN A 199 19.37 -2.08 1.99
C GLN A 199 20.34 -1.01 2.47
N GLY A 200 19.82 -0.06 3.23
CA GLY A 200 20.62 0.92 3.95
C GLY A 200 19.80 1.59 5.05
N VAL A 201 20.45 2.43 5.83
CA VAL A 201 19.79 3.21 6.88
C VAL A 201 19.53 4.61 6.35
N ASN A 202 18.31 5.10 6.54
CA ASN A 202 18.02 6.51 6.37
C ASN A 202 18.70 7.29 7.51
N ASP A 203 19.68 8.12 7.15
CA ASP A 203 20.52 8.86 8.10
C ASP A 203 19.71 9.79 9.03
N ASP A 204 18.56 10.30 8.60
CA ASP A 204 17.80 11.29 9.36
C ASP A 204 16.86 10.64 10.38
N THR A 205 16.41 9.42 10.12
CA THR A 205 15.41 8.72 10.94
C THR A 205 15.99 7.52 11.68
N GLY A 206 17.11 6.98 11.19
CA GLY A 206 17.68 5.72 11.65
C GLY A 206 16.90 4.49 11.21
N ILE A 207 15.87 4.65 10.37
CA ILE A 207 15.05 3.55 9.85
C ILE A 207 15.85 2.78 8.79
N THR A 208 15.76 1.45 8.82
CA THR A 208 16.31 0.62 7.75
C THR A 208 15.34 0.64 6.58
N VAL A 209 15.85 0.97 5.39
CA VAL A 209 15.10 1.01 4.14
C VAL A 209 15.52 -0.16 3.27
N SER A 210 14.54 -0.94 2.83
CA SER A 210 14.67 -2.10 1.97
C SER A 210 13.95 -1.85 0.65
N SER A 211 14.69 -1.56 -0.41
CA SER A 211 14.13 -1.24 -1.73
C SER A 211 14.36 -2.39 -2.71
N LEU A 212 13.28 -2.92 -3.30
CA LEU A 212 13.34 -3.82 -4.45
C LEU A 212 13.27 -3.02 -5.74
N LEU A 213 14.30 -3.17 -6.56
CA LEU A 213 14.35 -2.63 -7.92
C LEU A 213 14.20 -3.77 -8.94
N PRO A 214 13.32 -3.63 -9.94
CA PRO A 214 13.05 -4.68 -10.90
C PRO A 214 14.15 -4.70 -11.97
N LYS A 215 14.53 -5.90 -12.41
CA LYS A 215 15.45 -6.07 -13.55
C LYS A 215 14.81 -5.62 -14.86
N THR A 216 13.49 -5.73 -14.95
CA THR A 216 12.65 -5.21 -16.04
C THR A 216 11.60 -4.30 -15.42
N MET A 217 11.68 -2.99 -15.69
CA MET A 217 10.71 -2.01 -15.19
C MET A 217 9.32 -2.23 -15.79
N PHE A 218 8.30 -1.83 -15.05
CA PHE A 218 6.91 -1.85 -15.50
C PHE A 218 6.63 -0.63 -16.40
N GLU A 219 5.80 -0.83 -17.42
CA GLU A 219 5.46 0.20 -18.40
C GLU A 219 4.02 0.67 -18.20
N GLY A 220 3.76 1.40 -17.11
CA GLY A 220 2.47 2.07 -16.88
C GLY A 220 1.36 1.19 -16.29
N THR A 221 1.64 -0.06 -15.94
CA THR A 221 0.65 -0.95 -15.32
C THR A 221 1.29 -1.95 -14.38
N PHE A 222 0.60 -2.26 -13.29
CA PHE A 222 0.91 -3.29 -12.32
C PHE A 222 -0.39 -3.91 -11.80
N GLU A 223 -0.39 -5.24 -11.64
CA GLU A 223 -1.45 -5.99 -10.97
C GLU A 223 -0.81 -7.14 -10.19
N GLY A 224 -1.18 -7.31 -8.92
CA GLY A 224 -0.68 -8.40 -8.10
C GLY A 224 -1.11 -8.32 -6.64
N ASP A 225 -0.78 -9.36 -5.89
CA ASP A 225 -0.96 -9.40 -4.44
C ASP A 225 0.35 -9.03 -3.73
N LEU A 226 0.42 -7.84 -3.13
CA LEU A 226 1.62 -7.35 -2.44
C LEU A 226 1.99 -8.19 -1.20
N ARG A 227 1.10 -9.07 -0.71
CA ARG A 227 1.46 -10.04 0.33
C ARG A 227 2.55 -10.99 -0.14
N GLU A 228 2.58 -11.34 -1.43
CA GLU A 228 3.63 -12.21 -1.99
C GLU A 228 5.02 -11.60 -1.79
N TRP A 229 5.14 -10.29 -1.98
CA TRP A 229 6.36 -9.54 -1.72
C TRP A 229 6.78 -9.63 -0.25
N PHE A 230 5.87 -9.39 0.70
CA PHE A 230 6.19 -9.52 2.13
C PHE A 230 6.62 -10.93 2.52
N VAL A 231 5.97 -11.97 1.99
CA VAL A 231 6.36 -13.36 2.26
C VAL A 231 7.75 -13.66 1.73
N LYS A 232 8.14 -13.11 0.57
CA LYS A 232 9.52 -13.25 0.06
C LYS A 232 10.54 -12.57 0.97
N LEU A 233 10.23 -11.38 1.50
CA LEU A 233 11.12 -10.68 2.44
C LEU A 233 11.23 -11.39 3.79
N VAL A 234 10.14 -12.00 4.30
CA VAL A 234 10.18 -12.91 5.45
C VAL A 234 11.08 -14.10 5.17
N GLY A 235 10.98 -14.69 3.97
CA GLY A 235 11.84 -15.80 3.54
C GLY A 235 13.33 -15.46 3.49
N LEU A 236 13.66 -14.19 3.27
CA LEU A 236 15.03 -13.65 3.36
C LEU A 236 15.46 -13.29 4.79
N GLY A 237 14.56 -13.37 5.77
CA GLY A 237 14.85 -13.12 7.18
C GLY A 237 14.95 -11.64 7.55
N LEU A 238 14.39 -10.72 6.75
CA LEU A 238 14.37 -9.29 7.08
C LEU A 238 13.46 -8.99 8.29
N PHE A 239 12.37 -9.74 8.40
CA PHE A 239 11.39 -9.67 9.48
C PHE A 239 10.60 -10.99 9.51
N THR A 240 9.62 -11.11 10.42
CA THR A 240 8.85 -12.35 10.60
C THR A 240 7.40 -12.17 10.15
N GLU A 241 6.65 -13.27 9.99
CA GLU A 241 5.20 -13.16 9.74
C GLU A 241 4.44 -12.52 10.92
N GLY A 242 5.05 -12.45 12.11
CA GLY A 242 4.50 -11.76 13.27
C GLY A 242 4.67 -10.24 13.24
N THR A 243 5.45 -9.70 12.30
CA THR A 243 5.69 -8.27 12.14
C THR A 243 4.43 -7.58 11.62
N TYR A 244 4.12 -6.40 12.16
CA TYR A 244 2.97 -5.58 11.80
C TYR A 244 3.22 -4.76 10.53
N VAL A 245 2.19 -4.63 9.70
CA VAL A 245 2.14 -3.66 8.59
C VAL A 245 1.46 -2.40 9.09
N ASN A 246 2.22 -1.33 9.35
CA ASN A 246 1.74 -0.12 10.02
C ASN A 246 1.38 1.01 9.04
N VAL A 247 1.98 1.03 7.84
CA VAL A 247 1.69 2.00 6.77
C VAL A 247 1.71 1.26 5.43
N GLY A 248 0.88 1.70 4.48
CA GLY A 248 0.91 1.20 3.10
C GLY A 248 0.44 2.26 2.11
N ASN A 249 1.34 2.67 1.22
CA ASN A 249 1.14 3.75 0.26
C ASN A 249 1.57 3.30 -1.14
N ALA A 250 1.01 3.93 -2.18
CA ALA A 250 1.50 3.83 -3.55
C ALA A 250 1.53 5.21 -4.20
N GLY A 251 2.62 5.54 -4.87
CA GLY A 251 2.83 6.89 -5.36
C GLY A 251 4.10 7.10 -6.16
N THR A 252 4.56 8.34 -6.16
CA THR A 252 5.74 8.78 -6.89
C THR A 252 6.60 9.70 -6.03
N GLU A 253 7.90 9.40 -5.93
CA GLU A 253 8.92 10.32 -5.43
C GLU A 253 9.63 11.00 -6.59
N MET A 254 9.85 12.30 -6.45
CA MET A 254 10.36 13.17 -7.50
C MET A 254 11.50 14.02 -7.00
N PHE A 255 12.45 14.28 -7.90
CA PHE A 255 13.67 15.03 -7.61
C PHE A 255 13.69 16.35 -8.37
N TYR A 256 13.32 16.29 -9.65
CA TYR A 256 13.16 17.41 -10.56
C TYR A 256 12.41 16.97 -11.82
N GLY A 257 11.94 17.95 -12.58
CA GLY A 257 11.28 17.77 -13.86
C GLY A 257 9.91 18.43 -13.90
N ASN A 258 9.46 18.68 -15.13
CA ASN A 258 8.14 19.18 -15.43
C ASN A 258 7.37 18.01 -16.01
N ALA A 259 6.52 17.41 -15.18
CA ALA A 259 5.85 16.17 -15.51
C ALA A 259 4.45 16.12 -14.93
N ILE A 260 3.55 15.50 -15.68
CA ILE A 260 2.21 15.11 -15.21
C ILE A 260 2.16 13.59 -15.24
N MET A 261 2.04 12.99 -14.06
CA MET A 261 1.72 11.56 -13.89
C MET A 261 0.22 11.43 -13.62
N ASN A 262 -0.54 10.81 -14.52
CA ASN A 262 -1.93 10.42 -14.26
C ASN A 262 -1.98 8.98 -13.81
N ALA A 263 -2.77 8.67 -12.79
CA ALA A 263 -2.84 7.36 -12.17
C ALA A 263 -4.26 6.91 -11.83
N THR A 264 -4.46 5.60 -11.86
CA THR A 264 -5.59 4.92 -11.23
C THR A 264 -5.07 3.80 -10.34
N LEU A 265 -5.44 3.80 -9.06
CA LEU A 265 -4.95 2.85 -8.05
C LEU A 265 -6.10 2.15 -7.34
N GLY A 266 -6.14 0.82 -7.38
CA GLY A 266 -6.79 -0.03 -6.40
C GLY A 266 -5.76 -0.58 -5.42
N LEU A 267 -5.97 -0.41 -4.12
CA LEU A 267 -5.10 -0.97 -3.09
C LEU A 267 -5.91 -1.20 -1.81
N GLN A 268 -5.84 -2.41 -1.24
CA GLN A 268 -6.46 -2.70 0.05
C GLN A 268 -5.71 -3.82 0.77
N ILE A 269 -5.89 -3.91 2.08
CA ILE A 269 -5.47 -5.04 2.89
C ILE A 269 -6.71 -5.83 3.26
N ASP A 270 -6.75 -7.10 2.86
CA ASP A 270 -7.79 -8.04 3.25
C ASP A 270 -7.27 -8.91 4.39
N LEU A 271 -8.02 -8.97 5.48
CA LEU A 271 -7.68 -9.77 6.64
C LEU A 271 -8.25 -11.19 6.48
N GLY A 272 -7.46 -12.18 6.87
CA GLY A 272 -7.93 -13.56 6.94
C GLY A 272 -8.98 -13.72 8.03
N THR A 273 -9.89 -14.68 7.86
CA THR A 273 -10.74 -15.10 8.98
C THR A 273 -9.83 -15.67 10.07
N ALA A 274 -9.97 -15.15 11.29
CA ALA A 274 -9.21 -15.64 12.44
C ALA A 274 -9.43 -17.16 12.56
N SER A 275 -8.41 -17.95 12.24
CA SER A 275 -8.43 -19.39 12.51
C SER A 275 -8.41 -19.54 14.03
N THR A 276 -9.59 -19.78 14.60
CA THR A 276 -9.78 -20.21 15.99
C THR A 276 -9.27 -21.64 16.18
N THR A 277 -8.02 -21.90 15.84
CA THR A 277 -7.30 -23.06 16.34
C THR A 277 -6.43 -22.61 17.52
N ALA A 278 -7.09 -22.15 18.58
CA ALA A 278 -6.50 -22.19 19.90
C ALA A 278 -6.33 -23.68 20.23
N LYS A 279 -5.12 -24.23 19.99
CA LYS A 279 -4.72 -25.50 20.58
C LYS A 279 -4.83 -25.32 22.08
N SER A 280 -5.90 -25.85 22.64
CA SER A 280 -6.08 -26.04 24.07
C SER A 280 -4.91 -26.90 24.53
N ALA A 281 -3.91 -26.25 25.14
CA ALA A 281 -2.81 -26.93 25.80
C ALA A 281 -3.40 -27.55 27.07
N VAL A 282 -3.89 -28.78 26.94
CA VAL A 282 -4.19 -29.63 28.09
C VAL A 282 -2.87 -29.95 28.76
N VAL A 283 -2.71 -29.37 29.94
CA VAL A 283 -1.66 -29.66 30.92
C VAL A 283 -1.65 -31.17 31.17
N ALA A 284 -0.59 -31.84 30.76
CA ALA A 284 -0.28 -33.19 31.19
C ALA A 284 0.97 -33.15 32.09
N THR A 285 0.72 -33.05 33.38
CA THR A 285 1.69 -33.38 34.44
C THR A 285 1.90 -34.89 34.43
N SER A 286 3.13 -35.36 34.23
CA SER A 286 3.59 -36.66 34.75
C SER A 286 5.11 -36.74 34.83
N ALA A 287 5.54 -37.41 35.89
CA ALA A 287 6.87 -37.35 36.48
C ALA A 287 7.90 -38.31 35.87
N VAL A 288 9.15 -37.93 36.11
CA VAL A 288 10.42 -38.67 36.19
C VAL A 288 10.34 -40.20 36.29
N VAL A 289 11.04 -40.91 35.39
CA VAL A 289 11.86 -42.11 35.71
C VAL A 289 13.09 -42.18 34.79
N SER A 290 14.25 -42.46 35.39
CA SER A 290 15.59 -42.59 34.79
C SER A 290 15.91 -44.03 34.34
N SER A 291 17.13 -44.20 33.76
CA SER A 291 17.87 -45.42 33.35
C SER A 291 17.73 -45.77 31.86
N SER A 292 18.75 -46.21 31.10
CA SER A 292 20.16 -46.51 31.36
C SER A 292 20.91 -46.67 30.03
N SER A 293 22.23 -46.46 30.06
CA SER A 293 23.22 -46.61 28.99
C SER A 293 23.27 -47.98 28.29
N SER A 294 23.59 -47.97 26.98
CA SER A 294 24.52 -48.95 26.38
C SER A 294 25.13 -48.45 25.06
N ARG A 295 26.41 -48.74 24.88
CA ARG A 295 27.36 -48.33 23.83
C ARG A 295 27.22 -49.13 22.51
N VAL A 296 27.45 -48.45 21.36
CA VAL A 296 28.44 -48.68 20.24
C VAL A 296 28.53 -50.12 19.65
N PRO A 297 28.61 -50.38 18.31
CA PRO A 297 29.57 -49.76 17.38
C PRO A 297 29.19 -49.49 15.91
N VAL A 298 30.07 -48.66 15.32
CA VAL A 298 30.35 -48.39 13.90
C VAL A 298 30.66 -49.68 13.11
N PRO A 299 30.43 -49.69 11.78
CA PRO A 299 31.57 -49.86 10.89
C PRO A 299 31.56 -48.91 9.68
N SER A 300 32.78 -48.62 9.24
CA SER A 300 33.21 -47.83 8.08
C SER A 300 33.28 -48.68 6.80
N SER A 301 33.14 -48.03 5.63
CA SER A 301 33.84 -48.37 4.36
C SER A 301 33.51 -47.28 3.32
N THR A 302 34.41 -46.39 2.88
CA THR A 302 35.50 -46.50 1.86
C THR A 302 35.09 -47.01 0.48
N THR A 303 35.24 -46.13 -0.54
CA THR A 303 36.01 -46.25 -1.83
C THR A 303 35.44 -45.20 -2.80
N ALA A 304 36.15 -44.28 -3.49
CA ALA A 304 37.43 -44.23 -4.22
C ALA A 304 37.21 -44.19 -5.76
N GLY A 305 37.86 -43.23 -6.43
CA GLY A 305 38.11 -43.16 -7.88
C GLY A 305 36.98 -42.50 -8.70
N VAL A 306 37.21 -41.66 -9.71
CA VAL A 306 38.24 -41.72 -10.76
C VAL A 306 38.37 -40.35 -11.45
N SER A 307 39.62 -40.00 -11.80
CA SER A 307 40.02 -38.88 -12.66
C SER A 307 39.63 -39.08 -14.13
N SER A 308 39.43 -38.00 -14.88
CA SER A 308 39.92 -37.92 -16.26
C SER A 308 40.02 -36.47 -16.77
N SER A 309 41.23 -36.15 -17.20
CA SER A 309 41.68 -34.93 -17.86
C SER A 309 41.29 -34.89 -19.35
N SER A 310 41.56 -33.73 -19.97
CA SER A 310 41.92 -33.45 -21.39
C SER A 310 40.92 -32.52 -22.09
N SER A 311 41.25 -31.62 -23.03
CA SER A 311 42.37 -30.70 -23.30
C SER A 311 42.13 -30.17 -24.73
N VAL A 312 42.26 -28.84 -24.94
CA VAL A 312 42.70 -28.16 -26.19
C VAL A 312 41.69 -28.20 -27.38
N LEU A 313 41.28 -27.06 -27.98
CA LEU A 313 41.98 -26.19 -28.97
C LEU A 313 41.36 -24.77 -28.91
N VAL A 314 42.11 -23.68 -28.74
CA VAL A 314 42.83 -22.90 -29.76
C VAL A 314 41.94 -22.40 -30.91
N GLU A 315 41.59 -21.12 -30.88
CA GLU A 315 41.66 -20.29 -32.07
C GLU A 315 41.96 -18.83 -31.72
N THR A 316 42.78 -18.22 -32.56
CA THR A 316 43.48 -16.94 -32.39
C THR A 316 42.94 -15.97 -33.43
N SER A 317 42.64 -14.72 -33.08
CA SER A 317 42.83 -13.58 -34.01
C SER A 317 42.66 -12.21 -33.33
N THR A 318 43.81 -11.53 -33.18
CA THR A 318 44.11 -10.14 -33.56
C THR A 318 43.24 -8.97 -33.05
N SER A 319 43.77 -8.32 -32.01
CA SER A 319 44.31 -6.94 -31.97
C SER A 319 43.69 -5.81 -32.82
N ALA A 320 43.25 -4.73 -32.15
CA ALA A 320 43.64 -3.33 -32.43
C ALA A 320 43.28 -2.41 -31.23
N THR A 321 44.26 -2.02 -30.41
CA THR A 321 44.88 -0.68 -30.29
C THR A 321 44.02 0.46 -29.68
N SER A 322 44.40 0.81 -28.45
CA SER A 322 44.63 2.17 -27.91
C SER A 322 43.53 3.24 -27.94
N ALA A 323 43.10 3.67 -26.76
CA ALA A 323 43.33 5.05 -26.29
C ALA A 323 43.14 5.13 -24.77
N SER A 324 44.23 5.43 -24.08
CA SER A 324 44.29 5.74 -22.65
C SER A 324 44.09 7.25 -22.49
N SER A 325 43.05 7.67 -21.77
CA SER A 325 42.92 9.04 -21.29
C SER A 325 42.60 9.03 -19.80
N SER A 326 43.67 9.18 -19.02
CA SER A 326 43.66 9.56 -17.62
C SER A 326 43.06 10.97 -17.48
N LEU A 327 41.94 11.09 -16.77
CA LEU A 327 41.46 12.39 -16.28
C LEU A 327 41.44 12.41 -14.75
N ALA A 328 41.94 13.54 -14.26
CA ALA A 328 42.37 13.80 -12.91
C ALA A 328 41.23 13.74 -11.90
N LYS A 329 41.55 13.13 -10.75
CA LYS A 329 40.74 13.14 -9.54
C LYS A 329 40.95 14.49 -8.85
N THR A 330 40.09 15.46 -9.16
CA THR A 330 40.04 16.73 -8.45
C THR A 330 39.11 16.59 -7.26
N THR A 331 39.69 16.42 -6.08
CA THR A 331 39.02 16.52 -4.78
C THR A 331 38.58 17.96 -4.55
N ALA A 332 37.26 18.20 -4.54
CA ALA A 332 36.65 19.44 -4.04
C ALA A 332 36.03 19.18 -2.64
N PRO A 333 36.01 20.20 -1.77
CA PRO A 333 35.82 20.01 -0.33
C PRO A 333 34.36 19.74 0.06
N ALA A 334 34.20 18.92 1.10
CA ALA A 334 32.93 18.64 1.75
C ALA A 334 32.34 19.92 2.36
N THR A 335 31.26 20.41 1.77
CA THR A 335 30.34 21.35 2.42
C THR A 335 29.22 20.57 3.09
N THR A 336 29.26 20.59 4.42
CA THR A 336 28.22 20.15 5.34
C THR A 336 26.90 20.91 5.17
N LYS A 337 25.79 20.16 5.32
CA LYS A 337 24.37 20.55 5.55
C LYS A 337 23.48 20.79 4.33
N SER A 338 22.68 19.77 3.99
CA SER A 338 21.25 19.69 4.32
C SER A 338 20.78 18.26 4.04
N LYS A 339 20.46 17.50 5.10
CA LYS A 339 19.98 16.11 5.04
C LYS A 339 18.57 16.12 5.61
N HIS A 340 17.60 15.78 4.76
CA HIS A 340 16.18 15.75 5.12
C HIS A 340 15.45 14.66 4.30
N HIS A 341 15.86 13.40 4.37
CA HIS A 341 14.99 12.29 4.04
C HIS A 341 14.13 11.98 5.26
N VAL A 342 12.91 12.54 5.29
CA VAL A 342 11.96 12.21 6.35
C VAL A 342 11.46 10.78 6.13
N ALA A 343 11.22 10.02 7.21
CA ALA A 343 10.55 8.71 7.12
C ALA A 343 9.17 8.91 6.51
N THR A 344 8.68 7.93 5.75
CA THR A 344 7.33 7.96 5.18
C THR A 344 6.30 8.26 6.28
N PRO A 345 5.69 9.46 6.28
CA PRO A 345 4.74 9.86 7.31
C PRO A 345 3.47 9.02 7.24
N VAL A 346 2.94 8.73 8.42
CA VAL A 346 1.76 7.89 8.64
C VAL A 346 0.51 8.64 8.18
N ALA A 347 -0.29 8.03 7.30
CA ALA A 347 -1.65 8.48 7.06
C ALA A 347 -2.45 8.43 8.37
N PRO A 348 -3.26 9.46 8.71
CA PRO A 348 -4.10 9.40 9.91
C PRO A 348 -4.98 8.14 9.88
N ILE A 349 -4.79 7.24 10.84
CA ILE A 349 -5.58 6.01 10.95
C ILE A 349 -6.97 6.39 11.44
N LYS A 350 -8.00 5.96 10.70
CA LYS A 350 -9.39 6.17 11.11
C LYS A 350 -9.78 5.11 12.15
N GLU A 351 -9.70 5.46 13.43
CA GLU A 351 -10.30 4.62 14.48
C GLU A 351 -11.83 4.54 14.28
N GLY A 352 -12.38 3.33 14.15
CA GLY A 352 -13.81 3.08 14.37
C GLY A 352 -14.78 3.19 13.19
N SER A 353 -14.37 2.89 11.95
CA SER A 353 -15.35 2.79 10.83
C SER A 353 -15.85 1.36 10.65
N THR A 354 -16.77 0.91 11.51
CA THR A 354 -17.56 -0.31 11.24
C THR A 354 -18.51 -0.04 10.07
N ILE A 355 -18.18 -0.57 8.88
CA ILE A 355 -19.21 -0.79 7.88
C ILE A 355 -20.08 -1.93 8.42
N ALA A 356 -21.33 -1.59 8.76
CA ALA A 356 -22.32 -2.57 9.13
C ALA A 356 -22.49 -3.57 7.98
N VAL A 357 -21.99 -4.79 8.18
CA VAL A 357 -22.48 -5.95 7.45
C VAL A 357 -23.96 -6.06 7.81
N ALA A 358 -24.83 -5.95 6.81
CA ALA A 358 -26.28 -5.97 7.00
C ALA A 358 -26.72 -7.31 7.61
N ALA A 359 -26.78 -7.37 8.94
CA ALA A 359 -27.48 -8.39 9.67
C ALA A 359 -28.95 -7.96 9.79
N SER A 360 -29.85 -8.77 9.22
CA SER A 360 -31.29 -8.60 9.33
C SER A 360 -31.71 -8.74 10.79
N SER A 361 -32.16 -7.66 11.42
CA SER A 361 -32.82 -7.72 12.73
C SER A 361 -34.10 -6.88 12.71
N THR A 362 -35.22 -7.60 12.82
CA THR A 362 -36.56 -7.11 13.14
C THR A 362 -36.58 -6.35 14.46
N VAL A 363 -37.08 -5.11 14.47
CA VAL A 363 -37.51 -4.43 15.69
C VAL A 363 -38.86 -3.74 15.47
N SER A 364 -39.78 -4.07 16.37
CA SER A 364 -41.14 -3.56 16.52
C SER A 364 -41.16 -2.06 16.86
N SER A 365 -42.12 -1.35 16.28
CA SER A 365 -42.44 0.04 16.52
C SER A 365 -43.24 0.23 17.82
N VAL A 366 -42.90 1.28 18.57
CA VAL A 366 -43.82 1.95 19.50
C VAL A 366 -43.71 3.45 19.25
N SER A 367 -44.81 4.04 18.79
CA SER A 367 -44.96 5.47 18.52
C SER A 367 -45.18 6.25 19.80
N ALA A 368 -44.60 7.45 19.89
CA ALA A 368 -45.09 8.49 20.80
C ALA A 368 -45.10 9.87 20.13
N VAL A 369 -46.27 10.48 20.26
CA VAL A 369 -46.87 11.71 19.73
C VAL A 369 -46.08 13.01 19.98
N GLN A 370 -46.22 13.94 19.03
CA GLN A 370 -45.83 15.36 19.05
C GLN A 370 -46.39 16.17 20.24
N THR A 371 -45.64 17.19 20.66
CA THR A 371 -46.23 18.52 20.92
C THR A 371 -45.29 19.64 20.54
N ALA A 372 -45.85 20.61 19.82
CA ALA A 372 -45.23 21.86 19.39
C ALA A 372 -45.17 22.88 20.54
N GLY A 373 -44.19 23.76 20.50
CA GLY A 373 -44.11 24.95 21.35
C GLY A 373 -43.14 25.95 20.75
N ALA A 374 -43.68 26.95 20.04
CA ALA A 374 -42.95 28.12 19.59
C ALA A 374 -42.87 29.15 20.71
N VAL A 375 -41.68 29.74 20.96
CA VAL A 375 -41.53 31.06 21.60
C VAL A 375 -40.34 31.80 20.99
N SER A 376 -40.58 33.08 20.76
CA SER A 376 -39.77 34.16 20.19
C SER A 376 -38.68 34.76 21.10
N GLY A 377 -37.73 35.47 20.49
CA GLY A 377 -36.90 36.54 21.09
C GLY A 377 -35.41 36.41 20.70
N SER A 378 -34.85 37.29 19.84
CA SER A 378 -34.14 38.55 20.18
C SER A 378 -32.89 38.31 21.04
N GLU A 379 -31.69 38.87 20.90
CA GLU A 379 -30.98 39.81 20.01
C GLU A 379 -29.54 39.88 20.61
N CYS A 380 -28.58 40.47 19.89
CA CYS A 380 -27.28 41.03 20.37
C CYS A 380 -26.02 40.14 20.53
N ASP A 381 -25.08 40.41 19.62
CA ASP A 381 -23.66 40.82 19.81
C ASP A 381 -22.72 40.08 20.78
N ALA A 382 -21.68 39.45 20.20
CA ALA A 382 -20.28 39.90 20.27
C ALA A 382 -19.42 39.13 19.25
#